data_AF-A0A5C1H7J0-F1
#
_entry.id   AF-A0A5C1H7J0-F1
#
_cell.length_a   1.000
_cell.length_b   1.000
_cell.length_c   1.000
_cell.angle_alpha   90.00
_cell.angle_beta   90.00
_cell.angle_gamma   90.00
#
_symmetry.space_group_name_H-M   'P 1'
#
loop_
_entity.id
_entity.type
_entity.pdbx_description
1 polymer ?
#
loop_
_entity_poly.entity_id
_entity_poly.type
_entity_poly.pdbx_seq_one_letter_code
_entity_poly.pdbx_strand_id
1 'polypeptide(L)'
;MISFFNLKNKQLKQKYLKAGKSSYKHRKQFLRINYQLSNLNKILKLKNYNYSRFKNQIKLLNILLNTNYQYLLLDPLIFNLLFKINKKSNNLILKKIISLINFYI
;
A
#
# COMPACT_ATOMS: atom_id res chain seq x y z
N MET A 1 8.64 -26.48 16.27
CA MET A 1 7.77 -26.65 15.08
C MET A 1 7.72 -28.14 14.74
N ILE A 2 6.56 -28.80 14.73
CA ILE A 2 6.48 -30.24 14.44
C ILE A 2 6.57 -30.41 12.91
N SER A 3 7.53 -31.19 12.42
CA SER A 3 7.66 -31.48 11.00
C SER A 3 6.69 -32.59 10.58
N PHE A 4 6.20 -32.54 9.33
CA PHE A 4 5.30 -33.56 8.79
C PHE A 4 5.91 -34.98 8.85
N PHE A 5 7.22 -35.07 8.63
CA PHE A 5 7.96 -36.32 8.64
C PHE A 5 8.02 -36.97 10.03
N ASN A 6 7.98 -36.16 11.10
CA ASN A 6 8.01 -36.65 12.47
C ASN A 6 6.65 -37.18 12.97
N LEU A 7 5.56 -36.93 12.22
CA LEU A 7 4.23 -37.44 12.58
C LEU A 7 4.09 -38.89 12.12
N LYS A 8 3.95 -39.84 13.05
CA LYS A 8 3.73 -41.26 12.70
C LYS A 8 2.26 -41.56 12.39
N ASN A 9 1.32 -40.92 13.12
CA ASN A 9 -0.12 -41.19 12.99
C ASN A 9 -0.73 -40.57 11.72
N LYS A 10 -1.45 -41.38 10.93
CA LYS A 10 -2.15 -40.97 9.70
C LYS A 10 -3.15 -39.82 9.91
N GLN A 11 -3.92 -39.86 10.99
CA GLN A 11 -4.89 -38.80 11.30
C GLN A 11 -4.20 -37.47 11.60
N LEU A 12 -3.08 -37.49 12.34
CA LEU A 12 -2.29 -36.30 12.61
C LEU A 12 -1.66 -35.73 11.33
N LYS A 13 -1.15 -36.59 10.43
CA LYS A 13 -0.67 -36.18 9.11
C LYS A 13 -1.75 -35.46 8.30
N GLN A 14 -2.98 -35.98 8.28
CA GLN A 14 -4.09 -35.33 7.59
C GLN A 14 -4.45 -33.98 8.20
N LYS A 15 -4.48 -33.87 9.54
CA LYS A 15 -4.70 -32.59 10.23
C LYS A 15 -3.62 -31.57 9.85
N TYR A 16 -2.35 -31.99 9.84
CA TYR A 16 -1.22 -31.14 9.43
C TYR A 16 -1.38 -30.59 8.00
N LEU A 17 -1.69 -31.46 7.03
CA LEU A 17 -1.89 -31.03 5.64
C LEU A 17 -3.07 -30.08 5.48
N LYS A 18 -4.19 -30.34 6.19
CA LYS A 18 -5.35 -29.43 6.20
C LYS A 18 -4.98 -28.05 6.76
N ALA A 19 -4.24 -28.01 7.87
CA ALA A 19 -3.76 -26.77 8.48
C ALA A 19 -2.77 -26.01 7.57
N GLY A 20 -1.88 -26.72 6.88
CA GLY A 20 -0.98 -26.12 5.89
C GLY A 20 -1.75 -25.47 4.74
N LYS A 21 -2.75 -26.18 4.20
CA LYS A 21 -3.62 -25.68 3.13
C LYS A 21 -4.43 -24.46 3.57
N SER A 22 -5.01 -24.47 4.77
CA SER A 22 -5.76 -23.33 5.29
C SER A 22 -4.85 -22.13 5.56
N SER A 23 -3.68 -22.33 6.17
CA SER A 23 -2.66 -21.30 6.39
C SER A 23 -2.19 -20.66 5.08
N TYR A 24 -1.92 -21.46 4.05
CA TYR A 24 -1.54 -20.96 2.74
C TYR A 24 -2.65 -20.11 2.11
N LYS A 25 -3.91 -20.60 2.13
CA LYS A 25 -5.06 -19.84 1.63
C LYS A 25 -5.23 -18.51 2.38
N HIS A 26 -5.11 -18.54 3.70
CA HIS A 26 -5.22 -17.34 4.54
C HIS A 26 -4.13 -16.33 4.21
N ARG A 27 -2.86 -16.74 4.12
CA ARG A 27 -1.75 -15.85 3.73
C ARG A 27 -1.97 -15.22 2.35
N LYS A 28 -2.42 -16.01 1.37
CA LYS A 28 -2.72 -15.50 0.03
C LYS A 28 -3.86 -14.48 0.03
N GLN A 29 -4.89 -14.67 0.85
CA GLN A 29 -5.97 -13.71 1.01
C GLN A 29 -5.50 -12.45 1.74
N PHE A 30 -4.77 -12.60 2.84
CA PHE A 30 -4.21 -11.49 3.61
C PHE A 30 -3.34 -10.57 2.75
N LEU A 31 -2.45 -11.14 1.92
CA LEU A 31 -1.63 -10.37 0.98
C LEU A 31 -2.44 -9.65 -0.11
N ARG A 32 -3.65 -10.12 -0.44
CA ARG A 32 -4.55 -9.42 -1.36
C ARG A 32 -5.30 -8.28 -0.69
N ILE A 33 -5.51 -8.36 0.63
CA ILE A 33 -6.16 -7.30 1.40
C ILE A 33 -5.11 -6.22 1.67
N ASN A 34 -5.08 -5.22 0.79
CA ASN A 34 -4.30 -4.00 1.03
C ASN A 34 -5.01 -3.11 2.05
N TYR A 35 -4.87 -3.44 3.35
CA TYR A 35 -5.37 -2.62 4.46
C TYR A 35 -4.98 -1.15 4.30
N GLN A 36 -3.75 -0.91 3.84
CA GLN A 36 -3.23 0.43 3.58
C GLN A 36 -4.02 1.17 2.50
N LEU A 37 -4.47 0.50 1.43
CA LEU A 37 -5.31 1.11 0.39
C LEU A 37 -6.68 1.52 0.97
N SER A 38 -7.27 0.68 1.82
CA SER A 38 -8.56 0.98 2.43
C SER A 38 -8.51 2.20 3.35
N ASN A 39 -7.43 2.34 4.13
CA ASN A 39 -7.20 3.49 4.99
C ASN A 39 -6.90 4.74 4.18
N LEU A 40 -6.08 4.61 3.12
CA LEU A 40 -5.79 5.69 2.18
C LEU A 40 -7.09 6.24 1.57
N ASN A 41 -7.99 5.35 1.13
CA ASN A 41 -9.29 5.74 0.58
C ASN A 41 -10.16 6.50 1.59
N LYS A 42 -10.15 6.10 2.88
CA LYS A 42 -10.88 6.81 3.93
C LYS A 42 -10.35 8.23 4.10
N ILE A 43 -9.03 8.40 4.18
CA ILE A 43 -8.40 9.73 4.35
C ILE A 43 -8.64 10.61 3.12
N LEU A 44 -8.56 10.04 1.91
CA LEU A 44 -8.87 10.77 0.68
C LEU A 44 -10.31 11.26 0.65
N LYS A 45 -11.28 10.43 1.10
CA LYS A 45 -12.69 10.84 1.20
C LYS A 45 -12.88 12.02 2.15
N LEU A 46 -12.16 12.07 3.27
CA LEU A 46 -12.19 13.23 4.19
C LEU A 46 -11.71 14.52 3.52
N LYS A 47 -10.84 14.42 2.51
CA LYS A 47 -10.35 15.54 1.70
C LYS A 47 -11.21 15.79 0.45
N ASN A 48 -12.34 15.09 0.28
CA ASN A 48 -13.21 15.12 -0.91
C ASN A 48 -12.54 14.64 -2.20
N TYR A 49 -11.57 13.73 -2.10
CA TYR A 49 -10.91 13.10 -3.25
C TYR A 49 -11.17 11.59 -3.33
N ASN A 50 -11.13 11.07 -4.55
CA ASN A 50 -11.17 9.64 -4.83
C ASN A 50 -9.79 9.11 -5.21
N TYR A 51 -9.52 7.84 -4.93
CA TYR A 51 -8.22 7.21 -5.21
C TYR A 51 -7.83 7.26 -6.68
N SER A 52 -8.78 7.11 -7.60
CA SER A 52 -8.52 7.21 -9.03
C SER A 52 -7.94 8.58 -9.42
N ARG A 53 -8.52 9.67 -8.90
CA ARG A 53 -8.04 11.04 -9.13
C ARG A 53 -6.65 11.25 -8.53
N PHE A 54 -6.45 10.80 -7.30
CA PHE A 54 -5.15 10.84 -6.63
C PHE A 54 -4.07 10.07 -7.40
N LYS A 55 -4.35 8.85 -7.83
CA LYS A 55 -3.44 8.02 -8.62
C LYS A 55 -3.11 8.65 -9.96
N ASN A 56 -4.08 9.27 -10.64
CA ASN A 56 -3.84 9.99 -11.88
C ASN A 56 -2.90 11.18 -11.66
N GLN A 57 -3.08 11.93 -10.57
CA GLN A 57 -2.24 13.08 -10.25
C GLN A 57 -0.78 12.68 -9.98
N ILE A 58 -0.58 11.61 -9.21
CA ILE A 58 0.73 11.00 -8.98
C ILE A 58 1.39 10.59 -10.31
N LYS A 59 0.61 9.97 -11.21
CA LYS A 59 1.09 9.54 -12.52
C LYS A 59 1.49 10.72 -13.41
N LEU A 60 0.74 11.82 -13.39
CA LEU A 60 1.10 13.04 -14.14
C LEU A 60 2.43 13.65 -13.67
N LEU A 61 2.77 13.47 -12.40
CA LEU A 61 4.05 13.89 -11.84
C LEU A 61 5.16 12.84 -12.01
N ASN A 62 4.92 11.72 -12.70
CA ASN A 62 5.87 10.61 -12.83
C ASN A 62 6.37 10.04 -11.48
N ILE A 63 5.55 10.10 -10.43
CA ILE A 63 5.90 9.56 -9.13
C ILE A 63 5.57 8.06 -9.11
N LEU A 64 6.59 7.21 -9.00
CA LEU A 64 6.46 5.75 -8.94
C LEU A 64 6.58 5.27 -7.49
N LEU A 65 5.50 5.43 -6.71
CA LEU A 65 5.41 4.96 -5.32
C LEU A 65 4.51 3.72 -5.17
N ASN A 66 5.01 2.72 -4.46
CA ASN A 66 4.21 1.57 -4.02
C ASN A 66 3.02 2.04 -3.18
N THR A 67 1.87 1.38 -3.28
CA THR A 67 0.65 1.67 -2.52
C THR A 67 0.92 1.78 -1.02
N ASN A 68 1.88 1.00 -0.54
CA ASN A 68 2.24 0.98 0.87
C ASN A 68 2.88 2.27 1.36
N TYR A 69 3.49 3.07 0.48
CA TYR A 69 4.14 4.34 0.80
C TYR A 69 3.37 5.55 0.25
N GLN A 70 2.27 5.34 -0.48
CA GLN A 70 1.44 6.43 -0.99
C GLN A 70 0.79 7.27 0.12
N TYR A 71 0.75 6.80 1.36
CA TYR A 71 0.26 7.59 2.49
C TYR A 71 1.14 8.81 2.80
N LEU A 72 2.45 8.76 2.50
CA LEU A 72 3.37 9.89 2.67
C LEU A 72 2.96 11.11 1.82
N LEU A 73 2.22 10.86 0.74
CA LEU A 73 1.71 11.90 -0.13
C LEU A 73 0.41 12.55 0.37
N LEU A 74 -0.15 12.04 1.46
CA LEU A 74 -1.36 12.60 2.10
C LEU A 74 -1.06 13.70 3.11
N ASP A 75 0.23 13.90 3.44
CA ASP A 75 0.66 15.01 4.28
C ASP A 75 0.11 16.34 3.75
N PRO A 76 -0.45 17.21 4.60
CA PRO A 76 -1.18 18.40 4.13
C PRO A 76 -0.38 19.26 3.14
N LEU A 77 0.91 19.46 3.40
CA LEU A 77 1.79 20.25 2.54
C LEU A 77 2.04 19.56 1.19
N ILE A 78 2.36 18.27 1.21
CA ILE A 78 2.63 17.47 0.00
C ILE A 78 1.35 17.33 -0.82
N PHE A 79 0.22 17.03 -0.17
CA PHE A 79 -1.08 16.91 -0.80
C PHE A 79 -1.50 18.20 -1.50
N ASN A 80 -1.31 19.35 -0.86
CA ASN A 80 -1.58 20.63 -1.51
C ASN A 80 -0.66 20.86 -2.71
N LEU A 81 0.63 20.51 -2.63
CA LEU A 81 1.55 20.60 -3.77
C LEU A 81 1.14 19.68 -4.93
N LEU A 82 0.65 18.47 -4.64
CA LEU A 82 0.16 17.52 -5.64
C LEU A 82 -1.03 18.08 -6.45
N PHE A 83 -1.94 18.81 -5.80
CA PHE A 83 -3.16 19.31 -6.44
C PHE A 83 -3.11 20.78 -6.85
N LYS A 84 -2.09 21.53 -6.47
CA LYS A 84 -1.86 22.93 -6.90
C LYS A 84 -1.26 23.02 -8.32
N ILE A 85 -1.30 21.94 -9.11
CA ILE A 85 -0.77 21.90 -10.47
C ILE A 85 -1.72 22.64 -11.41
N ASN A 86 -1.63 23.96 -11.40
CA ASN A 86 -1.97 24.79 -12.53
C ASN A 86 -0.68 25.50 -12.97
N LYS A 87 -0.16 25.12 -14.15
CA LYS A 87 0.86 25.83 -14.96
C LYS A 87 2.34 25.83 -14.54
N LYS A 88 2.80 25.12 -13.50
CA LYS A 88 4.26 25.01 -13.19
C LYS A 88 4.88 23.74 -13.76
N SER A 89 6.18 23.79 -14.10
CA SER A 89 6.93 22.63 -14.59
C SER A 89 6.90 21.50 -13.55
N ASN A 90 6.39 20.33 -13.95
CA ASN A 90 6.24 19.15 -13.09
C ASN A 90 7.54 18.79 -12.35
N ASN A 91 8.69 19.06 -12.96
CA ASN A 91 10.03 18.80 -12.38
C ASN A 91 10.31 19.60 -11.10
N LEU A 92 9.88 20.87 -11.01
CA LEU A 92 10.10 21.67 -9.79
C LEU A 92 9.22 21.20 -8.63
N ILE A 93 7.99 20.80 -8.95
CA ILE A 93 7.04 20.26 -7.97
C ILE A 93 7.56 18.92 -7.45
N LEU A 94 8.02 18.04 -8.34
CA LEU A 94 8.62 16.76 -7.98
C LEU A 94 9.82 16.94 -7.04
N LYS A 95 10.75 17.85 -7.37
CA LYS A 95 11.90 18.15 -6.49
C LYS A 95 11.47 18.59 -5.08
N LYS A 96 10.45 19.45 -4.98
CA LYS A 96 9.90 19.90 -3.69
C LYS A 96 9.22 18.76 -2.92
N ILE A 97 8.50 17.89 -3.61
CA ILE A 97 7.86 16.73 -2.98
C ILE A 97 8.93 15.78 -2.43
N ILE A 98 9.96 15.46 -3.22
CA ILE A 98 11.05 14.59 -2.80
C ILE A 98 11.80 15.18 -1.61
N SER A 99 12.11 16.49 -1.62
CA SER A 99 12.77 17.12 -0.48
C SER A 99 11.93 17.07 0.80
N LEU A 100 10.61 17.24 0.68
CA LEU A 100 9.71 17.13 1.83
C LEU A 100 9.63 15.70 2.35
N ILE A 101 9.57 14.70 1.47
CA ILE A 101 9.56 13.29 1.88
C ILE A 101 10.88 12.90 2.56
N ASN A 102 12.02 13.32 2.02
CA ASN A 102 13.34 13.03 2.60
C ASN A 102 13.56 13.68 3.98
N PHE A 103 12.77 14.71 4.34
CA PHE A 103 12.83 15.29 5.68
C PHE A 103 12.18 14.40 6.76
N TYR A 104 11.28 13.48 6.35
CA TYR A 104 10.55 12.59 7.26
C TYR A 104 11.18 11.19 7.40
N ILE A 105 12.27 10.90 6.66
CA ILE A 105 13.02 9.62 6.68
C ILE A 105 14.33 9.84 7.43
#